data_AF-A0A6J4QRH7-F1
#
_entry.id   AF-A0A6J4QRH7-F1
#
_cell.length_a   1.000
_cell.length_b   1.000
_cell.length_c   1.000
_cell.angle_alpha   90.00
_cell.angle_beta   90.00
_cell.angle_gamma   90.00
#
_symmetry.space_group_name_H-M   'P 1'
#
loop_
_entity.id
_entity.type
_entity.pdbx_description
1 polymer ?
#
loop_
_entity_poly.entity_id
_entity_poly.type
_entity_poly.pdbx_seq_one_letter_code
_entity_poly.pdbx_strand_id
1 'polypeptide(L)'
;MSSTLIRWGGFAAMVAGLLYFVGYAGMAELLVPMMSNLGGHVVLGLAGLATLPALVGVLVRDARRSGRLGTVSYILSFVGVAVFSVGNLAEGVFAMEFGVVLFGVGLIILTVGVVVLGVGLRRAKVLPAWVVWPLVVGWAAFLPVANSTVVFGFASFVPSLLAAGMLGVGWVAAGYALWSGRTTSARQPARVR
;
A
#
# COMPACT_ATOMS: atom_id res chain seq x y z
N MET A 1 7.12 24.34 0.46
CA MET A 1 7.39 23.17 -0.41
C MET A 1 6.93 21.85 0.22
N SER A 2 7.26 21.56 1.49
CA SER A 2 6.85 20.29 2.15
C SER A 2 5.34 20.04 2.18
N SER A 3 4.52 21.07 2.41
CA SER A 3 3.05 20.94 2.45
C SER A 3 2.46 20.48 1.11
N THR A 4 2.92 21.05 -0.01
CA THR A 4 2.48 20.67 -1.35
C THR A 4 2.85 19.22 -1.66
N LEU A 5 4.07 18.80 -1.32
CA LEU A 5 4.54 17.42 -1.51
C LEU A 5 3.75 16.41 -0.67
N ILE A 6 3.43 16.74 0.59
CA ILE A 6 2.59 15.90 1.45
C ILE A 6 1.18 15.74 0.85
N ARG A 7 0.59 16.82 0.31
CA ARG A 7 -0.71 16.74 -0.35
C ARG A 7 -0.64 15.86 -1.58
N TRP A 8 0.30 16.09 -2.50
CA TRP A 8 0.45 15.22 -3.68
C TRP A 8 0.69 13.75 -3.34
N GLY A 9 1.51 13.46 -2.32
CA GLY A 9 1.66 12.09 -1.81
C GLY A 9 0.35 11.52 -1.25
N GLY A 10 -0.47 12.36 -0.60
CA GLY A 10 -1.81 12.00 -0.16
C GLY A 10 -2.76 11.66 -1.30
N PHE A 11 -2.76 12.43 -2.39
CA PHE A 11 -3.55 12.11 -3.58
C PHE A 11 -3.09 10.81 -4.23
N ALA A 12 -1.76 10.63 -4.38
CA ALA A 12 -1.20 9.42 -4.93
C ALA A 12 -1.55 8.18 -4.10
N ALA A 13 -1.58 8.31 -2.77
CA ALA A 13 -2.08 7.25 -1.87
C ALA A 13 -3.54 6.87 -2.15
N MET A 14 -4.43 7.86 -2.36
CA MET A 14 -5.83 7.55 -2.70
C MET A 14 -5.95 6.80 -4.02
N VAL A 15 -5.22 7.27 -5.05
CA VAL A 15 -5.18 6.62 -6.36
C VAL A 15 -4.62 5.20 -6.24
N ALA A 16 -3.50 5.02 -5.53
CA ALA A 16 -2.92 3.71 -5.28
C ALA A 16 -3.92 2.75 -4.63
N GLY A 17 -4.65 3.20 -3.60
CA GLY A 17 -5.64 2.37 -2.91
C GLY A 17 -6.77 1.89 -3.83
N LEU A 18 -7.29 2.76 -4.69
CA LEU A 18 -8.29 2.39 -5.70
C LEU A 18 -7.72 1.39 -6.72
N LEU A 19 -6.52 1.66 -7.24
CA LEU A 19 -5.88 0.80 -8.23
C LEU A 19 -5.51 -0.58 -7.66
N TYR A 20 -5.09 -0.68 -6.39
CA TYR A 20 -4.84 -1.99 -5.78
C TYR A 20 -6.09 -2.86 -5.75
N PHE A 21 -7.23 -2.28 -5.37
CA PHE A 21 -8.50 -3.01 -5.34
C PHE A 21 -8.93 -3.45 -6.75
N VAL A 22 -8.94 -2.52 -7.71
CA VAL A 22 -9.34 -2.80 -9.10
C VAL A 22 -8.37 -3.79 -9.76
N GLY A 23 -7.07 -3.56 -9.61
CA GLY A 23 -6.02 -4.41 -10.18
C GLY A 23 -6.10 -5.83 -9.63
N TYR A 24 -6.30 -5.98 -8.32
CA TYR A 24 -6.49 -7.31 -7.73
C TYR A 24 -7.77 -7.97 -8.25
N ALA A 25 -8.89 -7.23 -8.33
CA ALA A 25 -10.15 -7.76 -8.82
C ALA A 25 -10.06 -8.28 -10.26
N GLY A 26 -9.37 -7.59 -11.16
CA GLY A 26 -9.18 -8.12 -12.52
C GLY A 26 -8.07 -9.15 -12.65
N MET A 27 -7.02 -9.11 -11.81
CA MET A 27 -6.04 -10.22 -11.74
C MET A 27 -6.76 -11.52 -11.31
N ALA A 28 -7.73 -11.42 -10.40
CA ALA A 28 -8.60 -12.51 -9.98
C ALA A 28 -9.77 -12.79 -10.94
N GLU A 29 -9.76 -12.20 -12.14
CA GLU A 29 -10.76 -12.40 -13.21
C GLU A 29 -12.22 -12.05 -12.84
N LEU A 30 -12.45 -11.29 -11.76
CA LEU A 30 -13.79 -10.86 -11.36
C LEU A 30 -14.40 -9.80 -12.27
N LEU A 31 -13.54 -9.13 -13.02
CA LEU A 31 -13.91 -8.04 -13.91
C LEU A 31 -13.96 -8.52 -15.36
N VAL A 32 -14.05 -9.83 -15.62
CA VAL A 32 -14.25 -10.35 -16.98
C VAL A 32 -15.66 -9.96 -17.47
N PRO A 33 -15.80 -9.48 -18.72
CA PRO A 33 -14.77 -9.37 -19.77
C PRO A 33 -13.99 -8.04 -19.81
N MET A 34 -14.25 -7.10 -18.89
CA MET A 34 -13.64 -5.77 -18.88
C MET A 34 -12.11 -5.80 -18.67
N MET A 35 -11.58 -6.76 -17.90
CA MET A 35 -10.15 -6.86 -17.62
C MET A 35 -9.70 -8.33 -17.54
N SER A 36 -8.68 -8.69 -18.32
CA SER A 36 -8.01 -9.99 -18.24
C SER A 36 -7.03 -10.03 -17.06
N ASN A 37 -6.55 -11.24 -16.72
CA ASN A 37 -5.52 -11.43 -15.70
C ASN A 37 -4.27 -10.54 -15.94
N LEU A 38 -3.77 -10.50 -17.18
CA LEU A 38 -2.66 -9.62 -17.58
C LEU A 38 -2.98 -8.14 -17.35
N GLY A 39 -4.20 -7.70 -17.67
CA GLY A 39 -4.66 -6.34 -17.39
C GLY A 39 -4.65 -6.01 -15.90
N GLY A 40 -5.00 -6.98 -15.04
CA GLY A 40 -4.90 -6.87 -13.59
C GLY A 40 -3.48 -6.61 -13.10
N HIS A 41 -2.50 -7.34 -13.64
CA HIS A 41 -1.08 -7.11 -13.37
C HIS A 41 -0.65 -5.68 -13.75
N VAL A 42 -1.05 -5.18 -14.92
CA VAL A 42 -0.75 -3.80 -15.32
C VAL A 42 -1.29 -2.79 -14.30
N VAL A 43 -2.55 -2.93 -13.90
CA VAL A 43 -3.18 -2.02 -12.92
C VAL A 43 -2.51 -2.10 -11.55
N LEU A 44 -2.11 -3.30 -11.09
CA LEU A 44 -1.34 -3.47 -9.86
C LEU A 44 0.05 -2.83 -9.94
N GLY A 45 0.71 -2.93 -11.09
CA GLY A 45 1.98 -2.24 -11.36
C GLY A 45 1.83 -0.72 -11.24
N LEU A 46 0.77 -0.16 -11.84
CA LEU A 46 0.44 1.26 -11.73
C LEU A 46 0.09 1.67 -10.28
N ALA A 47 -0.61 0.81 -9.54
CA ALA A 47 -0.91 1.03 -8.12
C ALA A 47 0.39 1.14 -7.29
N GLY A 48 1.37 0.27 -7.56
CA GLY A 48 2.68 0.32 -6.93
C GLY A 48 3.46 1.59 -7.29
N LEU A 49 3.43 2.02 -8.56
CA LEU A 49 4.03 3.29 -8.97
C LEU A 49 3.39 4.50 -8.28
N ALA A 50 2.07 4.52 -8.10
CA ALA A 50 1.37 5.55 -7.34
C ALA A 50 1.69 5.50 -5.83
N THR A 51 2.07 4.33 -5.31
CA THR A 51 2.48 4.16 -3.92
C THR A 51 3.83 4.81 -3.61
N LEU A 52 4.74 4.90 -4.57
CA LEU A 52 6.06 5.53 -4.39
C LEU A 52 5.97 6.99 -3.90
N PRO A 53 5.29 7.92 -4.60
CA PRO A 53 5.11 9.29 -4.12
C PRO A 53 4.26 9.37 -2.85
N ALA A 54 3.37 8.40 -2.61
CA ALA A 54 2.65 8.29 -1.34
C ALA A 54 3.60 8.05 -0.16
N LEU A 55 4.52 7.09 -0.28
CA LEU A 55 5.54 6.82 0.72
C LEU A 55 6.45 8.03 0.95
N VAL A 56 6.80 8.77 -0.11
CA VAL A 56 7.54 10.04 0.03
C VAL A 56 6.74 11.06 0.85
N GLY A 57 5.44 11.20 0.60
CA GLY A 57 4.56 12.07 1.39
C GLY A 57 4.50 11.71 2.86
N VAL A 58 4.43 10.40 3.17
CA VAL A 58 4.49 9.89 4.55
C VAL A 58 5.87 10.16 5.17
N LEU A 59 6.96 9.88 4.47
CA LEU A 59 8.33 10.11 4.93
C LEU A 59 8.57 11.58 5.27
N VAL A 60 8.21 12.50 4.38
CA VAL A 60 8.39 13.94 4.61
C VAL A 60 7.63 14.42 5.83
N ARG A 61 6.46 13.83 6.10
CA ARG A 61 5.65 14.11 7.28
C ARG A 61 6.25 13.54 8.56
N ASP A 62 6.89 12.38 8.48
CA ASP A 62 7.51 11.68 9.61
C ASP A 62 9.00 12.02 9.82
N ALA A 63 9.62 12.78 8.91
CA ALA A 63 11.07 13.00 8.86
C ALA A 63 11.70 13.51 10.17
N ARG A 64 10.93 14.19 11.04
CA ARG A 64 11.40 14.70 12.34
C ARG A 64 11.20 13.73 13.51
N ARG A 65 10.44 12.65 13.32
CA ARG A 65 10.04 11.68 14.36
C ARG A 65 10.52 10.26 14.05
N SER A 66 10.87 9.99 12.80
CA SER A 66 11.48 8.75 12.36
C SER A 66 12.89 8.60 12.93
N GLY A 67 13.05 7.70 13.90
CA GLY A 67 14.37 7.17 14.26
C GLY A 67 14.91 6.21 13.19
N ARG A 68 16.05 5.55 13.46
CA ARG A 68 16.68 4.59 12.52
C ARG A 68 15.73 3.49 12.02
N LEU A 69 14.83 3.01 12.89
CA LEU A 69 13.84 1.99 12.53
C LEU A 69 12.85 2.49 11.46
N GLY A 70 12.43 3.77 11.57
CA GLY A 70 11.55 4.39 10.58
C GLY A 70 12.23 4.43 9.22
N THR A 71 13.48 4.92 9.15
CA THR A 71 14.26 4.99 7.91
C THR A 71 14.39 3.63 7.22
N VAL A 72 14.76 2.58 7.97
CA VAL A 72 14.86 1.21 7.42
C VAL A 72 13.51 0.75 6.87
N SER A 73 12.41 1.00 7.58
CA SER A 73 11.08 0.61 7.13
C SER A 73 10.61 1.34 5.87
N TYR A 74 10.97 2.62 5.70
CA TYR A 74 10.72 3.37 4.47
C TYR A 74 11.51 2.81 3.31
N ILE A 75 12.82 2.55 3.49
CA ILE A 75 13.67 1.98 2.44
C ILE A 75 13.13 0.62 1.99
N LEU A 76 12.80 -0.26 2.94
CA LEU A 76 12.20 -1.56 2.64
C LEU A 76 10.88 -1.42 1.89
N SER A 77 9.97 -0.56 2.36
CA SER A 77 8.69 -0.33 1.69
C SER A 77 8.86 0.23 0.28
N PHE A 78 9.78 1.17 0.10
CA PHE A 78 10.03 1.82 -1.18
C PHE A 78 10.66 0.86 -2.20
N VAL A 79 11.71 0.13 -1.79
CA VAL A 79 12.36 -0.88 -2.65
C VAL A 79 11.38 -2.01 -2.97
N GLY A 80 10.65 -2.50 -1.96
CA GLY A 80 9.64 -3.53 -2.13
C GLY A 80 8.57 -3.12 -3.14
N VAL A 81 8.02 -1.92 -3.02
CA VAL A 81 6.98 -1.46 -3.96
C VAL A 81 7.53 -1.20 -5.36
N ALA A 82 8.77 -0.73 -5.50
CA ALA A 82 9.42 -0.57 -6.80
C ALA A 82 9.60 -1.93 -7.49
N VAL A 83 10.17 -2.91 -6.79
CA VAL A 83 10.39 -4.27 -7.33
C VAL A 83 9.05 -4.94 -7.65
N PHE A 84 8.05 -4.82 -6.75
CA PHE A 84 6.69 -5.30 -6.97
C PHE A 84 6.05 -4.69 -8.22
N SER A 85 6.22 -3.38 -8.43
CA SER A 85 5.67 -2.68 -9.60
C SER A 85 6.32 -3.15 -10.89
N VAL A 86 7.65 -3.29 -10.88
CA VAL A 86 8.42 -3.78 -12.04
C VAL A 86 7.99 -5.21 -12.39
N GLY A 87 7.86 -6.09 -11.40
CA GLY A 87 7.42 -7.47 -11.64
C GLY A 87 6.03 -7.55 -12.27
N ASN A 88 5.07 -6.78 -11.75
CA ASN A 88 3.72 -6.70 -12.32
C ASN A 88 3.70 -6.14 -13.74
N LEU A 89 4.49 -5.11 -14.05
CA LEU A 89 4.55 -4.54 -15.40
C LEU A 89 5.30 -5.46 -16.37
N ALA A 90 6.36 -6.14 -15.92
CA ALA A 90 7.08 -7.14 -16.70
C ALA A 90 6.13 -8.28 -17.14
N GLU A 91 5.31 -8.77 -16.21
CA GLU A 91 4.31 -9.80 -16.49
C GLU A 91 3.17 -9.25 -17.37
N GLY A 92 2.50 -8.18 -16.92
CA GLY A 92 1.27 -7.70 -17.55
C GLY A 92 1.44 -7.01 -18.91
N VAL A 93 2.58 -6.35 -19.15
CA VAL A 93 2.85 -5.64 -20.42
C VAL A 93 3.70 -6.46 -21.36
N PHE A 94 4.73 -7.14 -20.83
CA PHE A 94 5.74 -7.79 -21.66
C PHE A 94 5.67 -9.32 -21.63
N ALA A 95 4.76 -9.92 -20.84
CA ALA A 95 4.63 -11.36 -20.66
C ALA A 95 5.96 -12.05 -20.31
N MET A 96 6.80 -11.37 -19.53
CA MET A 96 8.11 -11.88 -19.14
C MET A 96 7.99 -12.77 -17.90
N GLU A 97 8.29 -14.07 -18.04
CA GLU A 97 8.14 -15.06 -16.95
C GLU A 97 8.89 -14.70 -15.65
N PHE A 98 10.01 -13.98 -15.74
CA PHE A 98 10.74 -13.53 -14.54
C PHE A 98 9.98 -12.45 -13.75
N GLY A 99 8.93 -11.86 -14.34
CA GLY A 99 8.03 -10.89 -13.72
C GLY A 99 7.36 -11.43 -12.47
N VAL A 100 6.93 -12.70 -12.49
CA VAL A 100 6.36 -13.41 -11.32
C VAL A 100 7.35 -13.49 -10.16
N VAL A 101 8.64 -13.75 -10.45
CA VAL A 101 9.68 -13.83 -9.42
C VAL A 101 9.90 -12.45 -8.79
N LEU A 102 10.03 -11.40 -9.61
CA LEU A 102 10.16 -10.03 -9.11
C LEU A 102 8.93 -9.59 -8.33
N PHE A 103 7.73 -9.95 -8.79
CA PHE A 103 6.48 -9.72 -8.08
C PHE A 103 6.52 -10.34 -6.68
N GLY A 104 6.86 -11.63 -6.57
CA GLY A 104 6.91 -12.35 -5.30
C GLY A 104 7.96 -11.77 -4.34
N VAL A 105 9.18 -11.51 -4.84
CA VAL A 105 10.26 -10.91 -4.05
C VAL A 105 9.88 -9.51 -3.57
N GLY A 106 9.35 -8.67 -4.48
CA GLY A 106 8.89 -7.33 -4.17
C GLY A 106 7.78 -7.32 -3.13
N LEU A 107 6.81 -8.25 -3.26
CA LEU A 107 5.71 -8.40 -2.31
C LEU A 107 6.19 -8.75 -0.90
N ILE A 108 7.15 -9.65 -0.77
CA ILE A 108 7.72 -10.05 0.54
C ILE A 108 8.43 -8.84 1.18
N ILE A 109 9.33 -8.19 0.45
CA ILE A 109 10.08 -7.03 0.94
C ILE A 109 9.11 -5.91 1.34
N LEU A 110 8.10 -5.64 0.50
CA LEU A 110 7.09 -4.62 0.73
C LEU A 110 6.26 -4.92 1.97
N THR A 111 5.82 -6.16 2.16
CA THR A 111 5.01 -6.56 3.30
C THR A 111 5.78 -6.37 4.60
N VAL A 112 7.04 -6.85 4.66
CA VAL A 112 7.91 -6.61 5.82
C VAL A 112 8.10 -5.11 6.04
N GLY A 113 8.38 -4.36 4.97
CA GLY A 113 8.53 -2.91 5.02
C GLY A 113 7.32 -2.21 5.62
N VAL A 114 6.12 -2.48 5.10
CA VAL A 114 4.87 -1.80 5.51
C VAL A 114 4.44 -2.22 6.90
N VAL A 115 4.63 -3.48 7.31
CA VAL A 115 4.33 -3.94 8.67
C VAL A 115 5.22 -3.18 9.67
N VAL A 116 6.53 -3.13 9.43
CA VAL A 116 7.46 -2.39 10.31
C VAL A 116 7.17 -0.89 10.28
N LEU A 117 6.87 -0.34 9.10
CA LEU A 117 6.51 1.07 8.92
C LEU A 117 5.24 1.40 9.70
N GLY A 118 4.21 0.56 9.63
CA GLY A 118 2.96 0.75 10.37
C GLY A 118 3.18 0.77 11.88
N VAL A 119 4.00 -0.15 12.41
CA VAL A 119 4.40 -0.11 13.83
C VAL A 119 5.12 1.19 14.17
N GLY A 120 6.02 1.66 13.31
CA GLY A 120 6.73 2.94 13.44
C GLY A 120 5.76 4.13 13.48
N LEU A 121 4.86 4.23 12.51
CA LEU A 121 3.87 5.30 12.39
C LEU A 121 2.91 5.34 13.60
N ARG A 122 2.55 4.17 14.14
CA ARG A 122 1.76 4.05 15.38
C ARG A 122 2.52 4.56 16.60
N ARG A 123 3.77 4.11 16.78
CA ARG A 123 4.62 4.54 17.90
C ARG A 123 4.88 6.04 17.88
N ALA A 124 5.14 6.60 16.69
CA ALA A 124 5.38 8.03 16.49
C ALA A 124 4.10 8.89 16.45
N LYS A 125 2.92 8.26 16.53
CA LYS A 125 1.59 8.90 16.47
C LYS A 125 1.45 9.86 15.28
N VAL A 126 2.00 9.48 14.12
CA VAL A 126 2.02 10.31 12.89
C VAL A 126 0.67 10.26 12.18
N LEU A 127 0.06 9.07 12.19
CA LEU A 127 -1.24 8.77 11.63
C LEU A 127 -2.12 8.09 12.69
N PRO A 128 -3.45 8.28 12.61
CA PRO A 128 -4.38 7.65 13.55
C PRO A 128 -4.45 6.13 13.33
N ALA A 129 -4.84 5.40 14.38
CA ALA A 129 -4.84 3.93 14.37
C ALA A 129 -5.70 3.33 13.25
N TRP A 130 -6.85 3.95 12.98
CA TRP A 130 -7.81 3.52 11.97
C TRP A 130 -7.27 3.63 10.54
N VAL A 131 -6.21 4.41 10.30
CA VAL A 131 -5.51 4.47 9.01
C VAL A 131 -4.45 3.36 8.93
N VAL A 132 -3.68 3.20 10.00
CA VAL A 132 -2.49 2.34 9.97
C VAL A 132 -2.86 0.86 10.02
N TRP A 133 -3.86 0.47 10.82
CA TRP A 133 -4.22 -0.94 10.96
C TRP A 133 -4.75 -1.57 9.67
N PRO A 134 -5.65 -0.94 8.89
CA PRO A 134 -6.05 -1.48 7.59
C PRO A 134 -4.89 -1.68 6.61
N LEU A 135 -3.89 -0.77 6.62
CA LEU A 135 -2.68 -0.95 5.80
C LEU A 135 -1.87 -2.17 6.24
N VAL A 136 -1.58 -2.29 7.55
CA VAL A 136 -0.78 -3.39 8.09
C VAL A 136 -1.48 -4.73 7.90
N VAL A 137 -2.77 -4.80 8.26
CA VAL A 137 -3.57 -6.03 8.13
C VAL A 137 -3.78 -6.37 6.67
N GLY A 138 -4.05 -5.37 5.82
CA GLY A 138 -4.18 -5.56 4.37
C GLY A 138 -2.96 -6.23 3.78
N TRP A 139 -1.75 -5.67 3.96
CA TRP A 139 -0.52 -6.28 3.45
C TRP A 139 -0.17 -7.63 4.09
N ALA A 140 -0.34 -7.76 5.41
CA ALA A 140 -0.04 -9.01 6.11
C ALA A 140 -0.96 -10.16 5.68
N ALA A 141 -2.25 -9.87 5.47
CA ALA A 141 -3.23 -10.85 4.98
C ALA A 141 -3.09 -11.10 3.48
N PHE A 142 -2.58 -10.14 2.71
CA PHE A 142 -2.40 -10.28 1.27
C PHE A 142 -1.31 -11.30 0.91
N LEU A 143 -0.22 -11.40 1.70
CA LEU A 143 0.94 -12.24 1.37
C LEU A 143 0.66 -13.77 1.36
N PRO A 144 0.00 -14.38 2.37
CA PRO A 144 -0.39 -15.78 2.32
C PRO A 144 -1.38 -16.04 1.20
N VAL A 145 -2.28 -15.08 0.95
CA VAL A 145 -3.43 -15.31 0.10
C VAL A 145 -3.10 -15.14 -1.38
N ALA A 146 -2.25 -14.18 -1.76
CA ALA A 146 -1.78 -13.99 -3.12
C ALA A 146 -0.97 -15.18 -3.67
N ASN A 147 -0.30 -15.94 -2.79
CA ASN A 147 0.43 -17.15 -3.16
C ASN A 147 -0.41 -18.44 -3.01
N SER A 148 -1.63 -18.35 -2.47
CA SER A 148 -2.45 -19.51 -2.11
C SER A 148 -3.41 -19.97 -3.21
N THR A 149 -3.65 -19.21 -4.26
CA THR A 149 -4.58 -19.63 -5.33
C THR A 149 -4.10 -20.90 -6.03
N VAL A 150 -2.78 -21.10 -6.12
CA VAL A 150 -2.15 -22.33 -6.62
C VAL A 150 -2.32 -23.52 -5.66
N VAL A 151 -2.47 -23.27 -4.34
CA VAL A 151 -2.46 -24.31 -3.30
C VAL A 151 -3.87 -24.64 -2.76
N PHE A 152 -4.80 -23.68 -2.73
CA PHE A 152 -6.08 -23.77 -2.03
C PHE A 152 -7.31 -23.44 -2.92
N GLY A 153 -7.11 -23.05 -4.18
CA GLY A 153 -8.19 -22.83 -5.14
C GLY A 153 -9.16 -21.69 -4.77
N PHE A 154 -10.42 -21.81 -5.18
CA PHE A 154 -11.48 -20.78 -5.05
C PHE A 154 -11.80 -20.40 -3.59
N ALA A 155 -11.50 -21.26 -2.61
CA ALA A 155 -11.79 -21.02 -1.19
C ALA A 155 -10.97 -19.87 -0.60
N SER A 156 -9.81 -19.55 -1.18
CA SER A 156 -8.94 -18.45 -0.73
C SER A 156 -9.41 -17.08 -1.16
N PHE A 157 -10.35 -17.00 -2.10
CA PHE A 157 -10.73 -15.79 -2.83
C PHE A 157 -11.33 -14.69 -1.95
N VAL A 158 -12.31 -15.05 -1.09
CA VAL A 158 -13.00 -14.08 -0.23
C VAL A 158 -12.01 -13.42 0.74
N PRO A 159 -11.13 -14.17 1.44
CA PRO A 159 -10.04 -13.59 2.21
C PRO A 159 -9.15 -12.63 1.40
N SER A 160 -8.81 -12.94 0.15
CA SER A 160 -7.93 -12.09 -0.65
C SER A 160 -8.59 -10.78 -1.02
N LEU A 161 -9.85 -10.84 -1.45
CA LEU A 161 -10.60 -9.65 -1.85
C LEU A 161 -10.81 -8.73 -0.65
N LEU A 162 -11.06 -9.31 0.53
CA LEU A 162 -11.12 -8.56 1.79
C LEU A 162 -9.76 -7.94 2.12
N ALA A 163 -8.65 -8.66 1.98
CA ALA A 163 -7.30 -8.12 2.20
C ALA A 163 -6.98 -6.96 1.23
N ALA A 164 -7.28 -7.13 -0.07
CA ALA A 164 -7.13 -6.10 -1.08
C ALA A 164 -8.03 -4.89 -0.81
N GLY A 165 -9.26 -5.12 -0.35
CA GLY A 165 -10.19 -4.07 0.09
C GLY A 165 -9.67 -3.30 1.30
N MET A 166 -9.17 -3.99 2.33
CA MET A 166 -8.55 -3.37 3.50
C MET A 166 -7.31 -2.55 3.14
N LEU A 167 -6.50 -3.06 2.21
CA LEU A 167 -5.33 -2.38 1.69
C LEU A 167 -5.73 -1.12 0.90
N GLY A 168 -6.74 -1.22 0.05
CA GLY A 168 -7.31 -0.09 -0.68
C GLY A 168 -7.87 0.99 0.25
N VAL A 169 -8.69 0.60 1.21
CA VAL A 169 -9.25 1.48 2.25
C VAL A 169 -8.13 2.12 3.07
N GLY A 170 -7.11 1.35 3.47
CA GLY A 170 -5.97 1.85 4.22
C GLY A 170 -5.20 2.93 3.48
N TRP A 171 -4.94 2.73 2.18
CA TRP A 171 -4.27 3.71 1.35
C TRP A 171 -5.12 4.95 1.10
N VAL A 172 -6.41 4.81 0.83
CA VAL A 172 -7.34 5.95 0.69
C VAL A 172 -7.42 6.75 1.99
N ALA A 173 -7.53 6.05 3.13
CA ALA A 173 -7.55 6.65 4.46
C ALA A 173 -6.26 7.41 4.77
N ALA A 174 -5.10 6.82 4.46
CA ALA A 174 -3.80 7.47 4.61
C ALA A 174 -3.70 8.69 3.70
N GLY A 175 -4.10 8.54 2.44
CA GLY A 175 -4.13 9.61 1.47
C GLY A 175 -4.98 10.79 1.93
N TYR A 176 -6.16 10.51 2.46
CA TYR A 176 -7.04 11.52 3.03
C TYR A 176 -6.44 12.22 4.24
N ALA A 177 -5.80 11.48 5.15
CA ALA A 177 -5.13 12.06 6.32
C ALA A 177 -3.94 12.96 5.94
N LEU A 178 -3.23 12.63 4.86
CA LEU A 178 -2.16 13.46 4.30
C LEU A 178 -2.72 14.69 3.57
N TRP A 179 -3.71 14.49 2.69
CA TRP A 179 -4.29 15.52 1.82
C TRP A 179 -5.03 16.61 2.60
N SER A 180 -5.87 16.21 3.55
CA SER A 180 -6.77 17.11 4.27
C SER A 180 -6.05 17.95 5.33
N GLY A 181 -4.81 17.61 5.70
CA GLY A 181 -4.15 18.16 6.88
C GLY A 181 -4.88 17.87 8.20
N ARG A 182 -5.99 17.11 8.18
CA ARG A 182 -6.82 16.75 9.33
C ARG A 182 -6.19 15.59 10.09
N THR A 183 -5.07 15.88 10.72
CA THR A 183 -4.72 15.21 11.98
C THR A 183 -4.47 16.33 12.98
N THR A 184 -5.52 17.11 13.16
CA THR A 184 -5.67 17.99 14.29
C THR A 184 -5.30 17.19 15.53
N SER A 185 -4.39 17.74 16.33
CA SER A 185 -4.36 17.57 17.77
C SER A 185 -5.74 17.17 18.26
N ALA A 186 -5.86 15.97 18.85
CA ALA A 186 -6.96 15.74 19.78
C ALA A 186 -6.97 16.96 20.69
N ARG A 187 -8.06 17.73 20.63
CA ARG A 187 -8.33 18.90 21.47
C ARG A 187 -7.73 18.65 22.84
N GLN A 188 -6.62 19.32 23.15
CA GLN A 188 -6.24 19.50 24.53
C GLN A 188 -7.36 20.40 25.07
N PRO A 189 -8.21 19.93 26.00
CA PRO A 189 -9.16 20.82 26.63
C PRO A 189 -8.31 21.94 27.23
N ALA A 190 -8.67 23.19 26.95
CA ALA A 190 -8.04 24.32 27.59
C ALA A 190 -8.06 24.03 29.09
N ARG A 191 -6.87 23.95 29.73
CA ARG A 191 -6.79 23.93 31.18
C ARG A 191 -7.42 25.24 31.64
N VAL A 192 -8.65 25.16 32.13
CA VAL A 192 -9.27 26.21 32.92
C VAL A 192 -8.35 26.37 34.14
N ARG A 193 -7.75 27.56 34.26
CA ARG A 193 -6.96 27.95 35.43
C ARG A 193 -7.89 28.23 36.59
#